data_AF-A0A945NBU1-F1
#
_entry.id   AF-A0A945NBU1-F1
#
_cell.length_a   1.000
_cell.length_b   1.000
_cell.length_c   1.000
_cell.angle_alpha   90.00
_cell.angle_beta   90.00
_cell.angle_gamma   90.00
#
_symmetry.space_group_name_H-M   'P 1'
#
loop_
_entity.id
_entity.type
_entity.pdbx_description
1 polymer ?
#
loop_
_entity_poly.entity_id
_entity_poly.type
_entity_poly.pdbx_seq_one_letter_code
_entity_poly.pdbx_strand_id
1 'polypeptide(L)' 'VENVQFPPPEVIVDPFFGSSEIYHNVVEATLRLTPTIKGESKGILEISFQGCWEGGVCYPPVKTSLILSVL' A
#
# COMPACT_ATOMS: atom_id res chain seq x y z
N VAL A 1 4.67 -7.79 9.04
CA VAL A 1 4.35 -7.73 7.59
C VAL A 1 5.62 -8.03 6.85
N GLU A 2 5.62 -9.04 6.00
CA GLU A 2 6.81 -9.51 5.29
C GLU A 2 6.48 -9.75 3.82
N ASN A 3 7.50 -9.69 2.96
CA ASN A 3 7.39 -10.08 1.55
C ASN A 3 6.19 -9.42 0.85
N VAL A 4 6.11 -8.08 0.87
CA VAL A 4 5.06 -7.37 0.11
C VAL A 4 5.45 -7.37 -1.36
N GLN A 5 4.63 -7.95 -2.23
CA GLN A 5 4.79 -7.88 -3.68
C GLN A 5 3.69 -7.03 -4.28
N PHE A 6 4.13 -6.01 -5.01
CA PHE A 6 3.27 -5.19 -5.87
C PHE A 6 3.36 -5.70 -7.31
N PRO A 7 2.38 -5.38 -8.18
CA PRO A 7 2.53 -5.60 -9.61
C PRO A 7 3.68 -4.73 -10.16
N PRO A 8 4.16 -4.97 -11.40
CA PRO A 8 5.11 -4.07 -12.03
C PRO A 8 4.55 -2.63 -12.10
N PRO A 9 5.29 -1.61 -11.63
CA PRO A 9 4.85 -0.23 -11.70
C PRO A 9 5.13 0.40 -13.06
N GLU A 10 4.49 1.53 -13.34
CA GLU A 10 4.97 2.49 -14.32
C GLU A 10 5.93 3.46 -13.63
N VAL A 11 7.07 3.77 -14.26
CA VAL A 11 8.02 4.76 -13.75
C VAL A 11 7.78 6.09 -14.44
N ILE A 12 7.40 7.11 -13.67
CA ILE A 12 7.25 8.48 -14.16
C ILE A 12 8.30 9.40 -13.53
N VAL A 13 8.51 10.57 -14.14
CA VAL A 13 9.26 11.66 -13.52
C VAL A 13 8.35 12.85 -13.36
N ASP A 14 8.07 13.24 -12.12
CA ASP A 14 7.21 14.37 -11.79
C ASP A 14 7.96 15.49 -11.05
N PRO A 15 7.49 16.75 -11.09
CA PRO A 15 8.18 17.87 -10.46
C PRO A 15 8.19 17.86 -8.93
N PHE A 16 7.34 17.06 -8.28
CA PHE A 16 7.16 17.05 -6.83
C PHE A 16 8.07 16.02 -6.16
N PHE A 17 8.21 14.84 -6.77
CA PHE A 17 8.92 13.70 -6.22
C PHE A 17 10.10 13.22 -7.09
N GLY A 18 10.22 13.73 -8.33
CA GLY A 18 11.20 13.24 -9.27
C GLY A 18 10.79 11.88 -9.84
N SER A 19 11.70 10.91 -9.85
CA SER A 19 11.42 9.56 -10.35
C SER A 19 10.54 8.80 -9.35
N SER A 20 9.33 8.43 -9.78
CA SER A 20 8.31 7.78 -8.96
C SER A 20 7.77 6.53 -9.66
N GLU A 21 7.59 5.45 -8.91
CA GLU A 21 6.83 4.26 -9.33
C GLU A 21 5.34 4.48 -9.02
N ILE A 22 4.48 4.40 -10.03
CA ILE A 22 3.04 4.62 -9.91
C ILE A 22 2.23 3.42 -10.42
N TYR A 23 0.97 3.37 -10.00
CA TYR A 23 0.00 2.38 -10.43
C TYR A 23 -1.26 3.07 -10.93
N HIS A 24 -1.67 2.77 -12.16
CA HIS A 24 -2.94 3.22 -12.71
C HIS A 24 -4.05 2.21 -12.39
N ASN A 25 -5.29 2.69 -12.33
CA ASN A 25 -6.50 1.89 -12.11
C ASN A 25 -6.51 1.17 -10.75
N VAL A 26 -6.06 -0.09 -10.73
CA VAL A 26 -6.14 -0.99 -9.58
C VAL A 26 -4.75 -1.50 -9.26
N VAL A 27 -4.39 -1.49 -7.98
CA VAL A 27 -3.18 -2.11 -7.45
C VAL A 27 -3.58 -3.24 -6.51
N GLU A 28 -3.08 -4.45 -6.79
CA GLU A 28 -3.28 -5.62 -5.93
C GLU A 28 -1.93 -6.07 -5.39
N ALA A 29 -1.76 -6.03 -4.08
CA ALA A 29 -0.52 -6.44 -3.43
C ALA A 29 -0.72 -7.73 -2.64
N THR A 30 0.21 -8.68 -2.78
CA THR A 30 0.28 -9.86 -1.91
C THR A 30 1.30 -9.62 -0.81
N LEU A 31 1.01 -10.11 0.40
CA LEU A 31 1.93 -9.99 1.53
C LEU A 31 1.81 -11.21 2.45
N ARG A 32 2.86 -11.46 3.23
CA ARG A 32 2.83 -12.43 4.32
C ARG A 32 2.63 -11.72 5.66
N LEU A 33 1.68 -12.24 6.44
CA LEU A 33 1.36 -11.76 7.77
C LEU A 33 1.88 -12.76 8.81
N THR A 34 2.82 -12.31 9.62
CA THR A 34 3.34 -13.04 10.78
C THR A 34 2.77 -12.38 12.04
N PRO A 35 2.14 -13.15 12.95
CA PRO A 35 1.66 -12.60 14.22
C PRO A 35 2.81 -11.96 15.01
N THR A 36 2.56 -10.78 15.57
CA THR A 36 3.51 -10.12 16.48
C THR A 36 3.58 -10.83 17.83
N ILE A 37 2.48 -11.45 18.26
CA ILE A 37 2.38 -12.27 19.46
C ILE A 37 2.13 -13.72 19.04
N LYS A 38 2.95 -14.64 19.56
CA LYS A 38 2.85 -16.07 19.22
C LYS A 38 1.51 -16.62 19.69
N GLY A 39 0.79 -17.27 18.78
CA GLY A 39 -0.52 -17.88 19.05
C GLY A 39 -1.71 -16.92 18.92
N GLU A 40 -1.48 -15.66 18.59
CA GLU A 40 -2.56 -14.73 18.27
C GLU A 40 -3.01 -14.88 16.83
N SER A 41 -4.33 -14.97 16.63
CA SER A 41 -4.99 -15.12 15.32
C SER A 41 -5.77 -13.88 14.89
N LYS A 42 -5.70 -12.82 15.69
CA LYS A 42 -6.34 -11.53 15.42
C LYS A 42 -5.27 -10.46 15.28
N GLY A 43 -5.59 -9.44 14.53
CA GLY A 43 -4.68 -8.31 14.36
C GLY A 43 -5.32 -7.18 13.59
N ILE A 44 -4.60 -6.07 13.51
CA ILE A 44 -4.97 -4.94 12.68
C ILE A 44 -3.84 -4.73 11.68
N LEU A 45 -4.16 -4.72 10.40
CA LEU A 45 -3.25 -4.29 9.35
C LEU A 45 -3.54 -2.84 9.00
N GLU A 46 -2.62 -1.94 9.34
CA GLU A 46 -2.67 -0.55 8.90
C GLU A 46 -2.12 -0.44 7.48
N ILE A 47 -2.85 0.24 6.61
CA ILE A 47 -2.51 0.46 5.21
C ILE A 47 -2.50 1.97 4.98
N SER A 48 -1.41 2.48 4.41
CA SER A 48 -1.29 3.87 4.00
C SER A 48 -1.05 3.96 2.50
N PHE A 49 -1.73 4.88 1.83
CA PHE A 49 -1.56 5.12 0.39
C PHE A 49 -1.82 6.59 0.06
N GLN A 50 -1.26 7.04 -1.06
CA GLN A 50 -1.42 8.39 -1.56
C GLN A 50 -1.61 8.31 -3.07
N GLY A 51 -2.56 9.11 -3.59
CA GLY A 51 -2.80 9.22 -5.02
C GLY A 51 -2.54 10.63 -5.50
N CYS A 52 -2.16 10.75 -6.78
CA CYS A 52 -2.09 12.00 -7.49
C CYS A 52 -3.03 11.95 -8.70
N TRP A 53 -3.70 13.05 -8.96
CA TRP A 53 -4.38 13.29 -10.22
C TRP A 53 -3.35 13.68 -11.27
N GLU A 54 -3.43 13.08 -12.46
CA GLU A 54 -2.52 13.36 -13.59
C GLU A 54 -2.51 14.84 -14.03
N GLY A 55 -3.55 15.60 -13.68
CA GLY A 55 -3.58 17.05 -13.87
C GLY A 55 -2.68 17.85 -12.91
N GLY A 56 -1.88 17.19 -12.07
CA GLY A 56 -0.84 17.81 -11.23
C GLY A 56 -1.20 18.03 -9.77
N VAL A 57 -2.27 17.40 -9.27
CA VAL A 57 -2.69 17.52 -7.86
C VAL A 57 -2.41 16.22 -7.12
N CYS A 58 -1.53 16.27 -6.12
CA CYS A 58 -1.34 15.16 -5.18
C CYS A 58 -2.18 15.36 -3.92
N TYR A 59 -2.98 14.34 -3.58
CA TYR A 59 -3.83 14.37 -2.39
C TYR A 59 -3.02 14.01 -1.13
N PRO A 60 -3.48 14.38 0.07
CA PRO A 60 -2.83 13.94 1.31
C PRO A 60 -2.82 12.41 1.46
N PRO A 61 -1.85 11.84 2.22
CA PRO A 61 -1.85 10.42 2.54
C PRO A 61 -3.13 9.98 3.25
N VAL A 62 -3.69 8.84 2.83
CA VAL A 62 -4.83 8.19 3.45
C VAL A 62 -4.34 7.02 4.29
N LYS A 63 -4.93 6.84 5.48
CA LYS A 63 -4.70 5.69 6.35
C LYS A 63 -6.01 4.91 6.51
N THR A 64 -5.95 3.59 6.38
CA THR A 64 -7.05 2.67 6.64
C THR A 64 -6.57 1.45 7.42
N SER A 65 -7.49 0.74 8.05
CA SER A 65 -7.20 -0.42 8.88
C SER A 65 -8.06 -1.60 8.46
N LEU A 66 -7.44 -2.76 8.27
CA LEU A 66 -8.14 -4.03 8.09
C LEU A 66 -8.07 -4.84 9.39
N ILE A 67 -9.23 -5.27 9.87
CA ILE A 67 -9.31 -6.22 10.98
C ILE A 67 -9.03 -7.61 10.43
N LEU A 68 -7.99 -8.23 10.94
CA LEU A 68 -7.60 -9.59 10.59
C LEU A 68 -8.19 -10.55 11.61
N SER A 69 -8.86 -11.59 11.12
CA SER A 69 -9.26 -12.75 11.91
C SER A 69 -9.01 -13.98 11.07
N VAL A 70 -8.29 -14.95 11.62
CA VAL A 70 -8.30 -16.31 11.07
C VAL A 70 -9.66 -16.92 11.41
N LEU A 71 -10.33 -17.48 10.40
CA LEU A 71 -11.59 -18.24 10.58
C LEU A 71 -11.33 -19.54 11.34
#